data_AF-A0A9E4C6G4-F1
#
_entry.id   AF-A0A9E4C6G4-F1
#
_cell.length_a   1.000
_cell.length_b   1.000
_cell.length_c   1.000
_cell.angle_alpha   90.00
_cell.angle_beta   90.00
_cell.angle_gamma   90.00
#
_symmetry.space_group_name_H-M   'P 1'
#
loop_
_entity.id
_entity.type
_entity.pdbx_description
1 polymer ?
#
loop_
_entity_poly.entity_id
_entity_poly.type
_entity_poly.pdbx_seq_one_letter_code
_entity_poly.pdbx_strand_id
1 'polypeptide(L)'
;MNPRVLKRFIKNMAILIFIMFSAWALWEMYTDEKPGDYATREGDIRLSEGNYEEALASFNRALRERPNHRGALMGRALVFIRTKEYDKASTELTYLIDYLRKNIEPDDATGAGLMAAAYANRGIVHDTRGRYKEALADYIEALRTDRGAVDGPGIIDKVIYGTPNPSSVRKRAIYLKEQLALPPERRLLRVPEIDAEQRMHKP
;
A
#
# COMPACT_ATOMS: atom_id res chain seq x y z
N MET A 1 21.07 -42.89 41.32
CA MET A 1 21.27 -42.30 39.98
C MET A 1 22.52 -41.43 40.00
N ASN A 2 23.44 -41.57 39.03
CA ASN A 2 24.73 -40.85 39.04
C ASN A 2 24.52 -39.36 38.69
N PRO A 3 24.86 -38.41 39.58
CA PRO A 3 24.58 -36.99 39.37
C PRO A 3 25.32 -36.39 38.15
N ARG A 4 26.48 -36.95 37.77
CA ARG A 4 27.19 -36.55 36.54
C ARG A 4 26.45 -36.97 35.28
N VAL A 5 25.81 -38.14 35.30
CA VAL A 5 24.99 -38.65 34.18
C VAL A 5 23.72 -37.81 34.06
N LEU A 6 23.05 -37.52 35.17
CA LEU A 6 21.86 -36.67 35.19
C LEU A 6 22.16 -35.26 34.64
N LYS A 7 23.27 -34.63 35.05
CA LYS A 7 23.66 -33.30 34.55
C LYS A 7 23.96 -33.28 33.06
N ARG A 8 24.62 -34.33 32.53
CA ARG A 8 24.87 -34.48 31.08
C ARG A 8 23.58 -34.69 30.31
N PHE A 9 22.67 -35.52 30.83
CA PHE A 9 21.36 -35.75 30.24
C PHE A 9 20.54 -34.46 30.17
N ILE A 10 20.45 -33.70 31.26
CA ILE A 10 19.74 -32.41 31.29
C ILE A 10 20.35 -31.42 30.29
N LYS A 11 21.69 -31.31 30.25
CA LYS A 11 22.37 -30.44 29.27
C LYS A 11 22.03 -30.83 27.83
N ASN A 12 22.11 -32.12 27.51
CA ASN A 12 21.83 -32.61 26.17
C ASN A 12 20.36 -32.38 25.80
N MET A 13 19.43 -32.61 26.74
CA MET A 13 18.01 -32.36 26.53
C MET A 13 17.71 -30.89 26.26
N ALA A 14 18.33 -29.98 27.02
CA ALA A 14 18.19 -28.53 26.80
C ALA A 14 18.70 -28.10 25.42
N ILE A 15 19.84 -28.65 24.97
CA ILE A 15 20.37 -28.40 23.62
C ILE A 15 19.39 -28.91 22.55
N LEU A 16 18.86 -30.12 22.74
CA LEU A 16 17.95 -30.75 21.78
C LEU A 16 16.63 -29.98 21.67
N ILE A 17 16.07 -29.52 22.79
CA ILE A 17 14.89 -28.65 22.82
C ILE A 17 15.16 -27.34 22.08
N PHE A 18 16.31 -26.71 22.31
CA PHE A 18 16.67 -25.47 21.64
C PHE A 18 16.80 -25.66 20.11
N ILE A 19 17.42 -26.76 19.67
CA ILE A 19 17.54 -27.10 18.25
C ILE A 19 16.17 -27.36 17.63
N MET A 20 15.31 -28.14 18.30
CA MET A 20 13.96 -28.43 17.78
C MET A 20 13.10 -27.17 17.71
N PHE A 21 13.14 -26.31 18.72
CA PHE A 21 12.44 -25.04 18.70
C PHE A 21 12.95 -24.13 17.58
N SER A 22 14.28 -24.05 17.40
CA SER A 22 14.88 -23.26 16.33
C SER A 22 14.51 -23.82 14.94
N ALA A 23 14.51 -25.15 14.77
CA ALA A 23 14.14 -25.79 13.53
C ALA A 23 12.64 -25.59 13.19
N TRP A 24 11.76 -25.71 14.19
CA TRP A 24 10.33 -25.43 14.04
C TRP A 24 10.07 -23.95 13.73
N ALA A 25 10.71 -23.03 14.46
CA ALA A 25 10.57 -21.59 14.22
C ALA A 25 11.08 -21.18 12.83
N LEU A 26 12.21 -21.76 12.38
CA LEU A 26 12.71 -21.55 11.02
C LEU A 26 11.75 -22.14 9.98
N TRP A 27 11.21 -23.34 10.22
CA TRP A 27 10.24 -23.93 9.32
C TRP A 27 9.00 -23.05 9.19
N GLU A 28 8.40 -22.64 10.31
CA GLU A 28 7.22 -21.78 10.33
C GLU A 28 7.48 -20.43 9.66
N MET A 29 8.65 -19.82 9.91
CA MET A 29 9.07 -18.58 9.23
C MET A 29 9.14 -18.73 7.70
N TYR A 30 9.53 -19.91 7.20
CA TYR A 30 9.60 -20.18 5.76
C TYR A 30 8.30 -20.71 5.15
N THR A 31 7.40 -21.31 5.93
CA THR A 31 6.18 -21.94 5.43
C THR A 31 4.90 -21.15 5.67
N ASP A 32 4.89 -20.15 6.57
CA ASP A 32 3.70 -19.33 6.87
C ASP A 32 3.50 -18.18 5.85
N GLU A 33 3.77 -18.42 4.57
CA GLU A 33 3.44 -17.45 3.52
C GLU A 33 1.96 -17.62 3.14
N LYS A 34 1.17 -16.57 3.40
CA LYS A 34 -0.27 -16.60 3.14
C LYS A 34 -0.53 -16.75 1.62
N PRO A 35 -1.57 -17.49 1.20
CA PRO A 35 -1.88 -17.66 -0.22
C PRO A 35 -2.01 -16.31 -0.95
N GLY A 36 -1.33 -16.18 -2.08
CA GLY A 36 -1.23 -14.95 -2.87
C GLY A 36 -0.07 -14.00 -2.51
N ASP A 37 0.57 -14.13 -1.34
CA ASP A 37 1.61 -13.19 -0.90
C ASP A 37 2.86 -13.26 -1.81
N TYR A 38 3.33 -14.47 -2.13
CA TYR A 38 4.47 -14.67 -3.03
C TYR A 38 4.24 -14.03 -4.41
N ALA A 39 3.07 -14.30 -5.01
CA ALA A 39 2.71 -13.76 -6.31
C ALA A 39 2.51 -12.24 -6.26
N THR A 40 2.08 -11.68 -5.14
CA THR A 40 2.01 -10.22 -4.94
C THR A 40 3.41 -9.62 -4.90
N ARG A 41 4.35 -10.19 -4.13
CA ARG A 41 5.74 -9.72 -4.05
C ARG A 41 6.42 -9.76 -5.42
N GLU A 42 6.22 -10.83 -6.18
CA GLU A 42 6.70 -10.92 -7.56
C GLU A 42 6.11 -9.83 -8.45
N GLY A 43 4.80 -9.56 -8.32
CA GLY A 43 4.12 -8.48 -9.03
C GLY A 43 4.67 -7.09 -8.68
N ASP A 44 4.99 -6.85 -7.41
CA ASP A 44 5.57 -5.58 -6.95
C ASP A 44 6.96 -5.33 -7.52
N ILE A 45 7.80 -6.37 -7.59
CA ILE A 45 9.13 -6.31 -8.21
C ILE A 45 8.98 -5.92 -9.69
N ARG A 46 8.16 -6.66 -10.44
CA ARG A 46 7.90 -6.40 -11.88
C ARG A 46 7.30 -5.01 -12.12
N LEU A 47 6.39 -4.56 -11.25
CA LEU A 47 5.83 -3.21 -11.30
C LEU A 47 6.90 -2.14 -11.08
N SER A 48 7.87 -2.39 -10.20
CA SER A 48 8.99 -1.47 -9.95
C SER A 48 9.97 -1.40 -11.12
N GLU A 49 10.12 -2.50 -11.86
CA GLU A 49 10.93 -2.61 -13.08
C GLU A 49 10.23 -2.00 -14.31
N GLY A 50 8.93 -1.71 -14.22
CA GLY A 50 8.12 -1.21 -15.33
C GLY A 50 7.55 -2.30 -16.24
N ASN A 51 7.71 -3.58 -15.88
CA ASN A 51 7.20 -4.73 -16.62
C ASN A 51 5.69 -4.92 -16.31
N TYR A 52 4.86 -4.03 -16.81
CA TYR A 52 3.45 -3.91 -16.41
C TYR A 52 2.60 -5.14 -16.76
N GLU A 53 2.81 -5.77 -17.92
CA GLU A 53 2.06 -6.98 -18.31
C GLU A 53 2.38 -8.16 -17.39
N GLU A 54 3.67 -8.35 -17.08
CA GLU A 54 4.14 -9.40 -16.19
C GLU A 54 3.70 -9.15 -14.74
N ALA A 55 3.71 -7.90 -14.28
CA ALA A 55 3.19 -7.50 -12.98
C ALA A 55 1.70 -7.81 -12.86
N LEU A 56 0.92 -7.45 -13.90
CA LEU A 56 -0.52 -7.75 -13.96
C LEU A 56 -0.79 -9.26 -13.91
N ALA A 57 0.00 -10.06 -14.62
CA ALA A 57 -0.11 -11.52 -14.59
C ALA A 57 0.15 -12.08 -13.18
N SER A 58 1.15 -11.57 -12.47
CA SER A 58 1.48 -11.95 -11.09
C SER A 58 0.36 -11.57 -10.11
N PHE A 59 -0.17 -10.34 -10.18
CA PHE A 59 -1.30 -9.93 -9.35
C PHE A 59 -2.57 -10.74 -9.65
N ASN A 60 -2.84 -11.07 -10.92
CA ASN A 60 -3.94 -11.95 -11.29
C ASN A 60 -3.75 -13.39 -10.79
N ARG A 61 -2.50 -13.88 -10.65
CA ARG A 61 -2.23 -15.16 -9.99
C ARG A 61 -2.52 -15.07 -8.49
N ALA A 62 -2.04 -14.03 -7.82
CA ALA A 62 -2.32 -13.80 -6.40
C ALA A 62 -3.83 -13.76 -6.10
N LEU A 63 -4.61 -13.09 -6.96
CA LEU A 63 -6.06 -12.97 -6.82
C LEU A 63 -6.83 -14.25 -7.16
N ARG A 64 -6.24 -15.19 -7.92
CA ARG A 64 -6.82 -16.53 -8.09
C ARG A 64 -6.67 -17.38 -6.83
N GLU A 65 -5.55 -17.23 -6.12
CA GLU A 65 -5.30 -17.93 -4.85
C GLU A 65 -6.11 -17.32 -3.69
N ARG A 66 -6.16 -15.98 -3.64
CA ARG A 66 -6.95 -15.24 -2.66
C ARG A 66 -7.64 -14.03 -3.34
N PRO A 67 -8.94 -14.14 -3.66
CA PRO A 67 -9.69 -13.09 -4.38
C PRO A 67 -9.66 -11.71 -3.75
N ASN A 68 -9.55 -11.63 -2.42
CA ASN A 68 -9.53 -10.38 -1.66
C ASN A 68 -8.13 -10.04 -1.13
N HIS A 69 -7.07 -10.52 -1.79
CA HIS A 69 -5.70 -10.22 -1.39
C HIS A 69 -5.44 -8.71 -1.55
N ARG A 70 -5.44 -8.00 -0.42
CA ARG A 70 -5.44 -6.53 -0.36
C ARG A 70 -4.26 -5.90 -1.11
N GLY A 71 -3.06 -6.48 -0.97
CA GLY A 71 -1.85 -6.03 -1.68
C GLY A 71 -1.93 -6.27 -3.19
N ALA A 72 -2.54 -7.37 -3.63
CA ALA A 72 -2.64 -7.70 -5.05
C ALA A 72 -3.69 -6.83 -5.76
N LEU A 73 -4.81 -6.53 -5.08
CA LEU A 73 -5.81 -5.57 -5.56
C LEU A 73 -5.19 -4.19 -5.73
N MET A 74 -4.42 -3.71 -4.74
CA MET A 74 -3.71 -2.44 -4.83
C MET A 74 -2.69 -2.47 -5.97
N GLY A 75 -1.79 -3.46 -6.00
CA GLY A 75 -0.75 -3.57 -7.03
C GLY A 75 -1.33 -3.60 -8.44
N ARG A 76 -2.42 -4.34 -8.65
CA ARG A 76 -3.14 -4.37 -9.93
C ARG A 76 -3.73 -3.00 -10.29
N ALA A 77 -4.33 -2.29 -9.33
CA ALA A 77 -4.82 -0.94 -9.56
C ALA A 77 -3.67 0.02 -9.95
N LEU A 78 -2.50 -0.08 -9.31
CA LEU A 78 -1.32 0.71 -9.66
C LEU A 78 -0.82 0.43 -11.08
N VAL A 79 -0.85 -0.84 -11.53
CA VAL A 79 -0.56 -1.19 -12.93
C VAL A 79 -1.52 -0.46 -13.86
N PHE A 80 -2.83 -0.51 -13.59
CA PHE A 80 -3.82 0.19 -14.41
C PHE A 80 -3.63 1.71 -14.43
N ILE A 81 -3.19 2.33 -13.33
CA ILE A 81 -2.85 3.75 -13.33
C ILE A 81 -1.64 4.01 -14.24
N ARG A 82 -0.60 3.17 -14.18
CA ARG A 82 0.61 3.29 -15.00
C ARG A 82 0.35 3.08 -16.49
N THR A 83 -0.55 2.16 -16.84
CA THR A 83 -0.98 1.92 -18.23
C THR A 83 -2.09 2.87 -18.68
N LYS A 84 -2.49 3.85 -17.85
CA LYS A 84 -3.53 4.86 -18.11
C LYS A 84 -4.94 4.27 -18.29
N GLU A 85 -5.16 3.05 -17.81
CA GLU A 85 -6.46 2.37 -17.77
C GLU A 85 -7.29 2.82 -16.55
N TYR A 86 -7.56 4.13 -16.50
CA TYR A 86 -8.13 4.81 -15.33
C TYR A 86 -9.49 4.28 -14.85
N ASP A 87 -10.31 3.75 -15.76
CA ASP A 87 -11.63 3.22 -15.41
C ASP A 87 -11.52 1.85 -14.72
N LYS A 88 -10.55 1.03 -15.14
CA LYS A 88 -10.21 -0.22 -14.44
C LYS A 88 -9.60 0.07 -13.07
N ALA A 89 -8.66 1.02 -13.01
CA ALA A 89 -8.07 1.46 -11.75
C ALA A 89 -9.14 1.97 -10.75
N SER A 90 -10.08 2.81 -11.21
CA SER A 90 -11.16 3.33 -10.36
C SER A 90 -12.05 2.22 -9.81
N THR A 91 -12.38 1.23 -10.64
CA THR A 91 -13.19 0.07 -10.25
C THR A 91 -12.49 -0.76 -9.17
N GLU A 92 -11.22 -1.10 -9.39
CA GLU A 92 -10.43 -1.89 -8.43
C GLU A 92 -10.23 -1.16 -7.09
N LEU A 93 -9.89 0.13 -7.13
CA LEU A 93 -9.71 0.92 -5.91
C LEU A 93 -11.01 1.05 -5.12
N THR A 94 -12.14 1.23 -5.82
CA THR A 94 -13.45 1.31 -5.17
C THR A 94 -13.79 -0.02 -4.49
N TYR A 95 -13.58 -1.13 -5.19
CA TYR A 95 -13.76 -2.47 -4.61
C TYR A 95 -12.88 -2.68 -3.37
N LEU A 96 -11.59 -2.34 -3.45
CA LEU A 96 -10.65 -2.47 -2.34
C LEU A 96 -11.08 -1.62 -1.13
N ILE A 97 -11.45 -0.36 -1.34
CA ILE A 97 -11.93 0.53 -0.29
C ILE A 97 -13.18 -0.06 0.38
N ASP A 98 -14.17 -0.50 -0.39
CA ASP A 98 -15.41 -1.06 0.14
C ASP A 98 -15.17 -2.37 0.91
N TYR A 99 -14.24 -3.20 0.44
CA TYR A 99 -13.83 -4.40 1.14
C TYR A 99 -13.14 -4.05 2.46
N LEU A 100 -12.18 -3.13 2.46
CA LEU A 100 -11.45 -2.73 3.68
C LEU A 100 -12.40 -2.14 4.71
N ARG A 101 -13.30 -1.22 4.33
CA ARG A 101 -14.28 -0.62 5.25
C ARG A 101 -15.16 -1.62 5.98
N LYS A 102 -15.40 -2.79 5.39
CA LYS A 102 -16.25 -3.86 5.96
C LYS A 102 -15.47 -4.92 6.75
N ASN A 103 -14.16 -5.03 6.53
CA ASN A 103 -13.36 -6.18 6.96
C ASN A 103 -12.05 -5.80 7.68
N ILE A 104 -11.80 -4.52 7.96
CA ILE A 104 -10.70 -4.13 8.85
C ILE A 104 -11.22 -3.99 10.28
N GLU A 105 -10.46 -4.53 11.22
CA GLU A 105 -10.70 -4.30 12.64
C GLU A 105 -10.22 -2.89 13.02
N PRO A 106 -10.76 -2.27 14.10
CA PRO A 106 -10.36 -0.94 14.53
C PRO A 106 -8.86 -0.76 14.82
N ASP A 107 -8.14 -1.83 15.14
CA ASP A 107 -6.71 -1.86 15.45
C ASP A 107 -5.81 -2.34 14.29
N ASP A 108 -6.39 -2.61 13.11
CA ASP A 108 -5.65 -2.98 11.90
C ASP A 108 -5.00 -1.75 11.24
N ALA A 109 -3.90 -1.28 11.83
CA ALA A 109 -3.15 -0.12 11.35
C ALA A 109 -2.69 -0.30 9.88
N THR A 110 -2.28 -1.50 9.50
CA THR A 110 -1.88 -1.83 8.11
C THR A 110 -3.08 -1.71 7.16
N GLY A 111 -4.25 -2.20 7.55
CA GLY A 111 -5.49 -2.06 6.80
C GLY A 111 -5.93 -0.61 6.65
N ALA A 112 -5.81 0.19 7.72
CA ALA A 112 -6.10 1.62 7.70
C ALA A 112 -5.15 2.39 6.76
N GLY A 113 -3.84 2.16 6.87
CA GLY A 113 -2.83 2.76 6.00
C GLY A 113 -3.06 2.40 4.53
N LEU A 114 -3.38 1.14 4.24
CA LEU A 114 -3.72 0.70 2.89
C LEU A 114 -4.99 1.36 2.36
N MET A 115 -6.02 1.51 3.20
CA MET A 115 -7.26 2.17 2.82
C MET A 115 -7.02 3.66 2.52
N ALA A 116 -6.19 4.34 3.31
CA ALA A 116 -5.77 5.71 3.05
C ALA A 116 -5.02 5.83 1.71
N ALA A 117 -4.10 4.90 1.43
CA ALA A 117 -3.41 4.83 0.13
C ALA A 117 -4.37 4.58 -1.04
N ALA A 118 -5.41 3.75 -0.84
CA ALA A 118 -6.41 3.47 -1.87
C ALA A 118 -7.25 4.71 -2.21
N TYR A 119 -7.70 5.44 -1.19
CA TYR A 119 -8.36 6.73 -1.36
C TYR A 119 -7.43 7.72 -2.09
N ALA A 120 -6.17 7.85 -1.68
CA ALA A 120 -5.21 8.73 -2.32
C ALA A 120 -5.02 8.41 -3.81
N ASN A 121 -4.83 7.14 -4.16
CA ASN A 121 -4.67 6.72 -5.55
C ASN A 121 -5.94 6.94 -6.37
N ARG A 122 -7.13 6.72 -5.79
CA ARG A 122 -8.39 6.99 -6.50
C ARG A 122 -8.59 8.49 -6.72
N GLY A 123 -8.19 9.30 -5.74
CA GLY A 123 -8.10 10.75 -5.86
C GLY A 123 -7.21 11.19 -7.02
N ILE A 124 -6.00 10.61 -7.15
CA ILE A 124 -5.08 10.86 -8.29
C ILE A 124 -5.74 10.49 -9.63
N VAL A 125 -6.44 9.36 -9.69
CA VAL A 125 -7.17 8.95 -10.91
C VAL A 125 -8.27 9.95 -11.26
N HIS A 126 -9.04 10.42 -10.28
CA HIS A 126 -10.07 11.43 -10.47
C HIS A 126 -9.49 12.77 -10.90
N ASP A 127 -8.40 13.20 -10.27
CA ASP A 127 -7.70 14.45 -10.59
C ASP A 127 -7.19 14.44 -12.04
N THR A 128 -6.52 13.35 -12.44
CA THR A 128 -6.02 13.13 -13.81
C THR A 128 -7.14 13.14 -14.84
N ARG A 129 -8.36 12.72 -14.46
CA ARG A 129 -9.56 12.69 -15.32
C ARG A 129 -10.35 14.01 -15.26
N GLY A 130 -9.89 15.03 -14.53
CA GLY A 130 -10.58 16.31 -14.36
C GLY A 130 -11.79 16.27 -13.43
N ARG A 131 -11.98 15.17 -12.68
CA ARG A 131 -13.05 15.00 -11.68
C ARG A 131 -12.59 15.56 -10.33
N TYR A 132 -12.37 16.88 -10.29
CA TYR A 132 -11.68 17.52 -9.18
C TYR A 132 -12.45 17.50 -7.85
N LYS A 133 -13.79 17.48 -7.89
CA LYS A 133 -14.61 17.41 -6.67
C LYS A 133 -14.49 16.04 -6.02
N GLU A 134 -14.55 15.00 -6.84
CA GLU A 134 -14.37 13.62 -6.43
C GLU A 134 -12.94 13.37 -5.96
N ALA A 135 -11.95 13.92 -6.65
CA ALA A 135 -10.55 13.88 -6.23
C ALA A 135 -10.35 14.51 -4.84
N LEU A 136 -10.91 15.71 -4.61
CA LEU A 136 -10.83 16.38 -3.32
C LEU A 136 -11.50 15.56 -2.21
N ALA A 137 -12.66 14.96 -2.48
CA ALA A 137 -13.34 14.11 -1.50
C ALA A 137 -12.47 12.90 -1.11
N ASP A 138 -11.87 12.23 -2.10
CA ASP A 138 -10.98 11.09 -1.86
C ASP A 138 -9.71 11.50 -1.10
N TYR A 139 -9.10 12.65 -1.43
CA TYR A 139 -7.94 13.14 -0.68
C TYR A 139 -8.27 13.47 0.77
N ILE A 140 -9.45 14.01 1.06
CA ILE A 140 -9.91 14.26 2.42
C ILE A 140 -10.09 12.94 3.18
N GLU A 141 -10.72 11.94 2.57
CA GLU A 141 -10.91 10.62 3.19
C GLU A 141 -9.58 9.90 3.43
N ALA A 142 -8.61 10.03 2.51
CA ALA A 142 -7.27 9.51 2.70
C ALA A 142 -6.60 10.09 3.96
N LEU A 143 -6.62 11.42 4.09
CA LEU A 143 -6.03 12.14 5.23
C LEU A 143 -6.77 11.87 6.55
N ARG A 144 -8.09 11.65 6.49
CA ARG A 144 -8.91 11.30 7.65
C ARG A 144 -8.63 9.88 8.14
N THR A 145 -8.35 8.97 7.22
CA THR A 145 -8.13 7.55 7.51
C THR A 145 -6.76 7.32 8.14
N ASP A 146 -5.69 7.69 7.43
CA ASP A 146 -4.33 7.64 7.95
C ASP A 146 -3.51 8.72 7.27
N ARG A 147 -3.33 9.82 8.00
CA ARG A 147 -2.53 10.96 7.53
C ARG A 147 -1.06 10.59 7.34
N GLY A 148 -0.50 9.75 8.20
CA GLY A 148 0.90 9.35 8.15
C GLY A 148 1.23 8.59 6.86
N ALA A 149 0.32 7.72 6.43
CA ALA A 149 0.46 6.93 5.20
C ALA A 149 0.49 7.79 3.91
N VAL A 150 -0.13 8.99 3.92
CA VAL A 150 -0.33 9.79 2.69
C VAL A 150 0.35 11.16 2.66
N ASP A 151 0.83 11.68 3.80
CA ASP A 151 1.53 12.99 3.86
C ASP A 151 2.98 12.93 3.34
N GLY A 152 3.55 11.73 3.16
CA GLY A 152 4.95 11.52 2.75
C GLY A 152 5.95 11.70 3.90
N PRO A 153 7.27 11.62 3.62
CA PRO A 153 8.31 11.66 4.66
C PRO A 153 8.18 12.89 5.57
N GLY A 154 8.40 12.68 6.87
CA GLY A 154 8.34 13.74 7.88
C GLY A 154 9.44 14.79 7.70
N ILE A 155 9.44 15.85 8.52
CA ILE A 155 10.54 16.83 8.54
C ILE A 155 11.88 16.14 8.79
N ILE A 156 11.92 15.14 9.65
CA ILE A 156 13.13 14.40 10.01
C ILE A 156 13.68 13.62 8.80
N ASP A 157 12.83 12.87 8.10
CA ASP A 157 13.22 12.12 6.90
C ASP A 157 13.77 13.04 5.80
N LYS A 158 13.20 14.24 5.66
CA LYS A 158 13.68 15.25 4.70
C LYS A 158 15.09 15.74 5.05
N VAL A 159 15.35 15.96 6.33
CA VAL A 159 16.66 16.45 6.82
C VAL A 159 17.72 15.37 6.68
N ILE A 160 17.39 14.12 7.01
CA ILE A 160 18.35 13.01 6.98
C ILE A 160 18.63 12.55 5.55
N TYR A 161 17.58 12.41 4.72
CA TYR A 161 17.69 11.76 3.41
C TYR A 161 17.64 12.72 2.22
N GLY A 162 17.45 14.03 2.45
CA GLY A 162 17.42 15.03 1.38
C GLY A 162 16.33 14.80 0.34
N THR A 163 15.23 14.12 0.69
CA THR A 163 14.21 13.74 -0.29
C THR A 163 13.55 14.97 -0.91
N PRO A 164 13.41 15.06 -2.25
CA PRO A 164 12.69 16.14 -2.89
C PRO A 164 11.24 16.18 -2.40
N ASN A 165 10.61 17.36 -2.47
CA ASN A 165 9.31 17.67 -1.88
C ASN A 165 8.17 17.46 -2.90
N PRO A 166 7.71 16.23 -3.18
CA PRO A 166 6.60 16.04 -4.12
C PRO A 166 5.35 16.74 -3.60
N SER A 167 4.38 16.94 -4.48
CA SER A 167 3.03 17.29 -4.05
C SER A 167 2.46 16.15 -3.20
N SER A 168 2.25 16.39 -1.90
CA SER A 168 1.55 15.44 -1.04
C SER A 168 0.04 15.54 -1.28
N VAL A 169 -0.69 14.47 -0.95
CA VAL A 169 -2.16 14.43 -0.98
C VAL A 169 -2.76 15.66 -0.29
N ARG A 170 -2.20 16.06 0.85
CA ARG A 170 -2.60 17.27 1.58
C ARG A 170 -2.42 18.56 0.80
N LYS A 171 -1.25 18.77 0.17
CA LYS A 171 -1.02 19.99 -0.62
C LYS A 171 -2.01 20.08 -1.77
N ARG A 172 -2.21 18.96 -2.48
CA ARG A 172 -3.16 18.92 -3.59
C ARG A 172 -4.60 19.13 -3.13
N ALA A 173 -5.01 18.54 -2.01
CA ALA A 173 -6.33 18.76 -1.42
C ALA A 173 -6.57 20.24 -1.07
N ILE A 174 -5.59 20.90 -0.43
CA ILE A 174 -5.68 22.34 -0.11
C ILE A 174 -5.83 23.17 -1.38
N TYR A 175 -4.99 22.90 -2.38
CA TYR A 175 -5.04 23.59 -3.66
C TYR A 175 -6.41 23.44 -4.35
N LEU A 176 -6.89 22.20 -4.49
CA LEU A 176 -8.21 21.94 -5.09
C LEU A 176 -9.34 22.63 -4.31
N LYS A 177 -9.28 22.62 -2.98
CA LYS A 177 -10.26 23.30 -2.14
C LYS A 177 -10.29 24.81 -2.39
N GLU A 178 -9.13 25.45 -2.46
CA GLU A 178 -9.01 26.88 -2.73
C GLU A 178 -9.51 27.22 -4.14
N GLN A 179 -9.11 26.46 -5.15
CA GLN A 179 -9.53 26.69 -6.53
C GLN A 179 -11.03 26.44 -6.74
N LEU A 180 -11.62 25.44 -6.09
CA LEU A 180 -13.05 25.16 -6.17
C LEU A 180 -13.92 26.22 -5.46
N ALA A 181 -13.34 26.98 -4.52
CA ALA A 181 -14.02 28.11 -3.88
C ALA A 181 -14.10 29.36 -4.79
N LEU A 182 -13.23 29.46 -5.81
CA LEU A 182 -13.28 30.55 -6.78
C LEU A 182 -14.45 30.38 -7.78
N PRO A 183 -14.92 31.47 -8.41
CA PRO A 183 -15.81 31.41 -9.55
C PRO A 183 -15.21 30.56 -10.69
N PRO A 184 -16.01 29.79 -11.46
CA PRO A 184 -15.52 28.88 -12.50
C PRO A 184 -14.51 29.49 -13.48
N GLU A 185 -14.65 30.77 -13.80
CA GLU A 185 -13.86 31.49 -14.79
C GLU A 185 -12.45 31.83 -14.29
N ARG A 186 -12.23 31.79 -12.97
CA ARG A 186 -10.95 32.14 -12.31
C ARG A 186 -10.18 30.92 -11.81
N ARG A 187 -10.72 29.71 -11.99
CA ARG A 187 -10.10 28.49 -11.46
C ARG A 187 -8.95 28.04 -12.35
N LEU A 188 -7.84 27.71 -11.73
CA LEU A 188 -6.73 26.98 -12.34
C LEU A 188 -6.67 25.58 -11.72
N LEU A 189 -7.48 24.64 -12.22
CA LEU A 189 -7.57 23.30 -11.61
C LEU A 189 -6.48 22.33 -12.07
N ARG A 190 -5.78 22.67 -13.16
CA ARG A 190 -4.71 21.85 -13.74
C ARG A 190 -3.46 22.69 -13.95
N VAL A 191 -2.34 22.20 -13.41
CA VAL A 191 -1.01 22.77 -13.61
C VAL A 191 -0.11 21.58 -13.94
N PRO A 192 0.10 21.25 -15.23
CA PRO A 192 0.73 20.01 -15.65
C PRO A 192 2.06 19.69 -14.95
N GLU A 193 2.87 20.72 -14.69
CA GLU A 193 4.17 20.60 -14.02
C GLU A 193 4.03 20.11 -12.57
N ILE A 194 3.06 20.67 -11.83
CA ILE A 194 2.79 20.30 -10.43
C ILE A 194 2.02 18.97 -10.35
N ASP A 195 1.10 18.75 -11.29
CA ASP A 195 0.29 17.55 -11.33
C ASP A 195 1.14 16.30 -11.65
N ALA A 196 2.23 16.47 -12.42
CA ALA A 196 3.20 15.41 -12.70
C ALA A 196 4.02 14.99 -11.47
N GLU A 197 4.08 15.80 -10.41
CA GLU A 197 4.79 15.49 -9.17
C GLU A 197 3.98 14.61 -8.20
N GLN A 198 2.70 14.34 -8.51
CA GLN A 198 1.86 13.47 -7.67
C GLN A 198 2.43 12.04 -7.61
N ARG A 199 2.66 11.55 -6.40
CA ARG A 199 3.14 10.19 -6.17
C ARG A 199 1.98 9.25 -5.90
N MET A 200 2.00 8.08 -6.53
CA MET A 200 1.11 7.00 -6.13
C MET A 200 1.57 6.45 -4.78
N HIS A 201 0.60 6.01 -3.98
CA HIS A 201 0.84 5.44 -2.67
C HIS A 201 0.81 3.91 -2.78
N LYS A 202 1.87 3.26 -2.31
CA LYS A 202 1.96 1.79 -2.24
C LYS A 202 1.49 1.32 -0.86
N PRO A 203 1.04 0.05 -0.73
CA PRO A 203 0.82 -0.62 0.55
C PRO A 203 2.02 -0.56 1.48
#